data_AF-A0A370GSM5-F1
#
_entry.id   AF-A0A370GSM5-F1
#
_cell.length_a   1.000
_cell.length_b   1.000
_cell.length_c   1.000
_cell.angle_alpha   90.00
_cell.angle_beta   90.00
_cell.angle_gamma   90.00
#
_symmetry.space_group_name_H-M   'P 1'
#
loop_
_entity.id
_entity.type
_entity.pdbx_description
1 polymer ?
#
loop_
_entity_poly.entity_id
_entity_poly.type
_entity_poly.pdbx_seq_one_letter_code
_entity_poly.pdbx_strand_id
1 'polypeptide(L)'
;MSNDSGTEPKRAVDAEETTGSSAAPRTVSIRLSTVAVAVAGVALIALTAVFGTLWLSARGSLDDRDAQAADQRHAEQVATDYAVGASNINFQDVDAWVAKLKANTSPQLANKFDATAPKLQEILVPLKWTSSATPITAKVMNHDNGLYKVNVFLNVTSTSAQTPEGAQSTVTYTVDIDPNNGWKVTDVGGMGGALPKQ
;
A
#
# COMPACT_ATOMS: atom_id res chain seq x y z
N MET A 1 58.82 -96.61 58.09
CA MET A 1 59.63 -95.49 57.57
C MET A 1 58.72 -94.29 57.42
N SER A 2 59.22 -93.16 57.90
CA SER A 2 58.48 -92.01 58.41
C SER A 2 58.02 -90.98 57.37
N ASN A 3 57.17 -90.09 57.89
CA ASN A 3 56.83 -88.71 57.48
C ASN A 3 55.75 -88.53 56.40
N ASP A 4 54.61 -87.88 56.70
CA ASP A 4 54.40 -86.44 57.04
C ASP A 4 54.52 -85.60 55.75
N SER A 5 53.64 -84.66 55.35
CA SER A 5 52.66 -83.83 56.06
C SER A 5 51.59 -83.37 55.03
N GLY A 6 50.39 -83.01 55.49
CA GLY A 6 49.48 -82.16 54.71
C GLY A 6 49.86 -80.68 54.82
N THR A 7 49.39 -79.85 53.87
CA THR A 7 49.01 -78.40 53.99
C THR A 7 48.72 -77.82 52.58
N GLU A 8 47.49 -77.32 52.33
CA GLU A 8 47.07 -76.41 51.22
C GLU A 8 47.74 -75.02 51.34
N PRO A 9 47.87 -74.11 50.32
CA PRO A 9 46.77 -73.59 49.46
C PRO A 9 47.12 -72.92 48.07
N LYS A 10 46.06 -72.40 47.39
CA LYS A 10 45.96 -71.15 46.57
C LYS A 10 46.67 -70.97 45.18
N ARG A 11 45.83 -71.10 44.12
CA ARG A 11 45.56 -70.19 42.95
C ARG A 11 46.69 -69.69 42.01
N ALA A 12 46.54 -70.01 40.71
CA ALA A 12 46.70 -69.10 39.54
C ALA A 12 45.82 -69.63 38.38
N VAL A 13 44.70 -68.98 38.00
CA VAL A 13 44.50 -67.94 36.96
C VAL A 13 44.65 -68.44 35.51
N ASP A 14 43.50 -68.62 34.85
CA ASP A 14 43.07 -68.10 33.53
C ASP A 14 41.86 -68.96 33.09
N ALA A 15 40.84 -68.49 32.41
CA ALA A 15 40.27 -67.18 32.13
C ALA A 15 38.96 -67.52 31.41
N GLU A 16 37.89 -66.76 31.67
CA GLU A 16 36.70 -66.67 30.83
C GLU A 16 35.86 -67.97 30.63
N GLU A 17 34.54 -67.93 30.51
CA GLU A 17 33.73 -66.84 29.99
C GLU A 17 32.30 -66.99 30.53
N THR A 18 31.82 -65.87 31.06
CA THR A 18 30.41 -65.57 31.29
C THR A 18 29.66 -65.60 29.96
N THR A 19 28.47 -66.19 29.91
CA THR A 19 27.48 -65.79 28.88
C THR A 19 26.15 -65.45 29.53
N GLY A 20 26.03 -64.15 29.84
CA GLY A 20 24.75 -63.49 29.99
C GLY A 20 23.96 -63.56 28.69
N SER A 21 22.65 -63.72 28.82
CA SER A 21 21.71 -63.62 27.71
C SER A 21 21.81 -62.22 27.10
N SER A 22 22.57 -62.10 26.01
CA SER A 22 22.69 -60.88 25.22
C SER A 22 21.45 -60.72 24.37
N ALA A 23 20.79 -59.57 24.46
CA ALA A 23 19.68 -59.20 23.59
C ALA A 23 20.13 -59.29 22.12
N ALA A 24 19.51 -60.22 21.37
CA ALA A 24 19.80 -60.41 19.96
C ALA A 24 19.59 -59.10 19.17
N PRO A 25 20.55 -58.67 18.33
CA PRO A 25 20.38 -57.47 17.52
C PRO A 25 19.25 -57.69 16.51
N ARG A 26 18.15 -56.95 16.67
CA ARG A 26 17.04 -56.95 15.72
C ARG A 26 17.48 -56.22 14.46
N THR A 27 17.92 -56.96 13.45
CA THR A 27 18.26 -56.42 12.13
C THR A 27 16.97 -56.15 11.36
N VAL A 28 16.60 -54.87 11.24
CA VAL A 28 15.48 -54.45 10.41
C VAL A 28 15.96 -54.36 8.96
N SER A 29 15.61 -55.33 8.12
CA SER A 29 15.83 -55.27 6.68
C SER A 29 14.80 -54.31 6.06
N ILE A 30 15.10 -53.02 6.02
CA ILE A 30 14.25 -52.06 5.30
C ILE A 30 14.44 -52.30 3.80
N ARG A 31 13.35 -52.61 3.09
CA ARG A 31 13.39 -52.73 1.64
C ARG A 31 13.73 -51.36 1.06
N LEU A 32 14.75 -51.29 0.19
CA LEU A 32 15.19 -50.05 -0.45
C LEU A 32 14.02 -49.34 -1.18
N SER A 33 13.04 -50.11 -1.65
CA SER A 33 11.79 -49.59 -2.22
C SER A 33 10.94 -48.81 -1.22
N THR A 34 10.87 -49.23 0.05
CA THR A 34 10.14 -48.50 1.11
C THR A 34 10.83 -47.18 1.44
N VAL A 35 12.16 -47.16 1.44
CA VAL A 35 12.95 -45.92 1.62
C VAL A 35 12.72 -44.98 0.44
N ALA A 36 12.77 -45.48 -0.79
CA ALA A 36 12.56 -44.69 -2.00
C ALA A 36 11.15 -44.07 -2.04
N VAL A 37 10.11 -44.84 -1.67
CA VAL A 37 8.73 -44.33 -1.59
C VAL A 37 8.59 -43.29 -0.49
N ALA A 38 9.21 -43.48 0.67
CA ALA A 38 9.18 -42.50 1.75
C ALA A 38 9.86 -41.18 1.34
N VAL A 39 11.04 -41.24 0.70
CA VAL A 39 11.76 -40.07 0.18
C VAL A 39 10.93 -39.35 -0.89
N ALA A 40 10.33 -40.09 -1.83
CA ALA A 40 9.46 -39.52 -2.84
C ALA A 40 8.22 -38.85 -2.22
N GLY A 41 7.63 -39.46 -1.19
CA GLY A 41 6.51 -38.89 -0.44
C GLY A 41 6.88 -37.58 0.27
N VAL A 42 8.02 -37.55 0.97
CA VAL A 42 8.52 -36.33 1.62
C VAL A 42 8.83 -35.24 0.61
N ALA A 43 9.46 -35.59 -0.52
CA ALA A 43 9.75 -34.65 -1.60
C ALA A 43 8.45 -34.07 -2.19
N LEU A 44 7.42 -34.90 -2.41
CA LEU A 44 6.12 -34.45 -2.89
C LEU A 44 5.46 -33.47 -1.92
N ILE A 45 5.45 -33.79 -0.62
CA ILE A 45 4.89 -32.90 0.42
C ILE A 45 5.63 -31.56 0.42
N ALA A 46 6.97 -31.58 0.40
CA ALA A 46 7.78 -30.37 0.36
C ALA A 46 7.46 -29.51 -0.89
N LEU A 47 7.36 -30.14 -2.07
CA LEU A 47 6.99 -29.45 -3.31
C LEU A 47 5.59 -28.83 -3.24
N THR A 48 4.59 -29.55 -2.72
CA THR A 48 3.23 -29.02 -2.58
C THR A 48 3.15 -27.86 -1.58
N ALA A 49 3.90 -27.92 -0.47
CA ALA A 49 3.97 -26.84 0.50
C ALA A 49 4.62 -25.59 -0.11
N VAL A 50 5.74 -25.74 -0.82
CA VAL A 50 6.44 -24.64 -1.52
C VAL A 50 5.55 -24.06 -2.63
N PHE A 51 4.90 -24.90 -3.41
CA PHE A 51 3.98 -24.45 -4.46
C PHE A 51 2.79 -23.69 -3.86
N GLY A 52 2.19 -24.21 -2.78
CA GLY A 52 1.08 -23.57 -2.09
C GLY A 52 1.45 -22.19 -1.53
N THR A 53 2.63 -22.05 -0.90
CA THR A 53 3.09 -20.75 -0.39
C THR A 53 3.41 -19.78 -1.53
N LEU A 54 4.10 -20.21 -2.58
CA LEU A 54 4.38 -19.37 -3.75
C LEU A 54 3.10 -18.92 -4.45
N TRP A 55 2.12 -19.80 -4.57
CA TRP A 55 0.81 -19.48 -5.15
C TRP A 55 0.03 -18.46 -4.33
N LEU A 56 -0.04 -18.65 -3.01
CA LEU A 56 -0.72 -17.71 -2.11
C LEU A 56 -0.03 -16.33 -2.12
N SER A 57 1.31 -16.30 -2.07
CA SER A 57 2.08 -15.05 -2.17
C SER A 57 1.88 -14.35 -3.51
N ALA A 58 1.93 -15.09 -4.62
CA ALA A 58 1.69 -14.53 -5.95
C ALA A 58 0.28 -13.95 -6.07
N ARG A 59 -0.73 -14.66 -5.54
CA ARG A 59 -2.12 -14.19 -5.56
C ARG A 59 -2.33 -12.95 -4.70
N GLY A 60 -1.78 -12.92 -3.49
CA GLY A 60 -1.79 -11.73 -2.64
C GLY A 60 -1.14 -10.52 -3.32
N SER A 61 0.00 -10.73 -4.01
CA SER A 61 0.67 -9.64 -4.73
C SER A 61 -0.14 -9.08 -5.91
N LEU A 62 -1.03 -9.88 -6.52
CA LEU A 62 -1.92 -9.41 -7.58
C LEU A 62 -3.08 -8.60 -6.97
N ASP A 63 -3.70 -9.12 -5.91
CA ASP A 63 -4.79 -8.44 -5.22
C ASP A 63 -4.34 -7.08 -4.65
N ASP A 64 -3.13 -7.01 -4.07
CA ASP A 64 -2.54 -5.75 -3.56
C ASP A 64 -2.29 -4.73 -4.69
N ARG A 65 -1.84 -5.19 -5.87
CA ARG A 65 -1.60 -4.32 -7.02
C ARG A 65 -2.90 -3.79 -7.61
N ASP A 66 -3.93 -4.63 -7.68
CA ASP A 66 -5.24 -4.25 -8.19
C ASP A 66 -5.93 -3.25 -7.24
N ALA A 67 -5.80 -3.47 -5.93
CA ALA A 67 -6.26 -2.53 -4.90
C ALA A 67 -5.54 -1.18 -5.02
N GLN A 68 -4.21 -1.18 -5.10
CA GLN A 68 -3.43 0.05 -5.27
C GLN A 68 -3.80 0.79 -6.56
N ALA A 69 -4.01 0.07 -7.66
CA ALA A 69 -4.43 0.67 -8.93
C ALA A 69 -5.85 1.25 -8.85
N ALA A 70 -6.75 0.61 -8.11
CA ALA A 70 -8.10 1.14 -7.85
C ALA A 70 -8.05 2.42 -7.03
N ASP A 71 -7.25 2.43 -5.96
CA ASP A 71 -7.04 3.60 -5.11
C ASP A 71 -6.45 4.79 -5.88
N GLN A 72 -5.45 4.54 -6.75
CA GLN A 72 -4.89 5.58 -7.61
C GLN A 72 -5.94 6.18 -8.56
N ARG A 73 -6.76 5.33 -9.20
CA ARG A 73 -7.85 5.82 -10.07
C ARG A 73 -8.86 6.64 -9.28
N HIS A 74 -9.18 6.22 -8.06
CA HIS A 74 -10.11 6.95 -7.23
C HIS A 74 -9.55 8.31 -6.77
N ALA A 75 -8.28 8.36 -6.39
CA ALA A 75 -7.58 9.63 -6.12
C ALA A 75 -7.60 10.56 -7.34
N GLU A 76 -7.29 10.03 -8.53
CA GLU A 76 -7.34 10.79 -9.79
C GLU A 76 -8.73 11.37 -10.07
N GLN A 77 -9.79 10.61 -9.80
CA GLN A 77 -11.19 11.07 -9.94
C GLN A 77 -11.52 12.18 -8.94
N VAL A 78 -11.26 11.96 -7.64
CA VAL A 78 -11.52 12.95 -6.59
C VAL A 78 -10.78 14.26 -6.87
N ALA A 79 -9.52 14.19 -7.29
CA ALA A 79 -8.74 15.36 -7.67
C ALA A 79 -9.35 16.08 -8.88
N THR A 80 -9.78 15.32 -9.89
CA THR A 80 -10.39 15.86 -11.10
C THR A 80 -11.67 16.61 -10.78
N ASP A 81 -12.57 15.98 -10.01
CA ASP A 81 -13.85 16.57 -9.63
C ASP A 81 -13.65 17.86 -8.84
N TYR A 82 -12.69 17.84 -7.89
CA TYR A 82 -12.33 19.03 -7.14
C TYR A 82 -11.78 20.14 -8.03
N ALA A 83 -10.80 19.84 -8.90
CA ALA A 83 -10.16 20.82 -9.75
C ALA A 83 -11.13 21.44 -10.77
N VAL A 84 -12.02 20.62 -11.35
CA VAL A 84 -13.10 21.09 -12.24
C VAL A 84 -14.04 22.03 -11.48
N GLY A 85 -14.46 21.65 -10.27
CA GLY A 85 -15.27 22.52 -9.40
C GLY A 85 -14.57 23.83 -9.07
N ALA A 86 -13.27 23.79 -8.78
CA ALA A 86 -12.48 24.97 -8.49
C ALA A 86 -12.32 25.93 -9.69
N SER A 87 -12.23 25.39 -10.90
CA SER A 87 -12.12 26.19 -12.13
C SER A 87 -13.47 26.62 -12.73
N ASN A 88 -14.59 26.11 -12.22
CA ASN A 88 -15.93 26.47 -12.69
C ASN A 88 -16.52 27.59 -11.82
N ILE A 89 -16.24 28.84 -12.19
CA ILE A 89 -16.55 30.03 -11.40
C ILE A 89 -17.71 30.76 -12.06
N ASN A 90 -18.67 31.22 -11.25
CA ASN A 90 -19.68 32.18 -11.66
C ASN A 90 -19.72 33.33 -10.64
N PHE A 91 -19.34 34.54 -11.07
CA PHE A 91 -19.35 35.72 -10.19
C PHE A 91 -20.72 36.05 -9.59
N GLN A 92 -21.81 35.56 -10.17
CA GLN A 92 -23.17 35.78 -9.65
C GLN A 92 -23.48 34.90 -8.44
N ASP A 93 -22.70 33.84 -8.22
CA ASP A 93 -22.97 32.83 -7.19
C ASP A 93 -21.65 32.33 -6.55
N VAL A 94 -20.86 33.29 -6.04
CA VAL A 94 -19.56 33.02 -5.41
C VAL A 94 -19.73 32.19 -4.13
N ASP A 95 -20.80 32.44 -3.35
CA ASP A 95 -21.06 31.72 -2.11
C ASP A 95 -21.31 30.23 -2.35
N ALA A 96 -22.12 29.86 -3.35
CA ALA A 96 -22.32 28.45 -3.68
C ALA A 96 -21.04 27.80 -4.23
N TRP A 97 -20.23 28.55 -4.99
CA TRP A 97 -18.93 28.07 -5.45
C TRP A 97 -17.99 27.76 -4.27
N VAL A 98 -17.88 28.68 -3.30
CA VAL A 98 -17.08 28.46 -2.08
C VAL A 98 -17.63 27.30 -1.26
N ALA A 99 -18.96 27.19 -1.10
CA ALA A 99 -19.56 26.07 -0.38
C ALA A 99 -19.22 24.72 -1.02
N LYS A 100 -19.25 24.62 -2.35
CA LYS A 100 -18.84 23.42 -3.10
C LYS A 100 -17.37 23.09 -2.90
N LEU A 101 -16.50 24.11 -2.91
CA LEU A 101 -15.07 23.92 -2.64
C LEU A 101 -14.83 23.34 -1.26
N LYS A 102 -15.60 23.75 -0.25
CA LYS A 102 -15.42 23.27 1.13
C LYS A 102 -15.97 21.86 1.37
N ALA A 103 -17.02 21.45 0.65
CA ALA A 103 -17.84 20.28 0.98
C ALA A 103 -17.06 18.96 1.13
N ASN A 104 -16.06 18.71 0.28
CA ASN A 104 -15.25 17.49 0.32
C ASN A 104 -13.78 17.76 0.69
N THR A 105 -13.56 18.68 1.63
CA THR A 105 -12.21 19.07 2.08
C THR A 105 -11.97 18.77 3.55
N SER A 106 -10.69 18.78 3.93
CA SER A 106 -10.30 18.81 5.33
C SER A 106 -10.84 20.08 6.02
N PRO A 107 -11.14 20.02 7.33
CA PRO A 107 -11.51 21.22 8.10
C PRO A 107 -10.50 22.35 7.96
N GLN A 108 -9.21 22.01 7.88
CA GLN A 108 -8.11 22.95 7.73
C GLN A 108 -8.21 23.72 6.40
N LEU A 109 -8.45 23.02 5.28
CA LEU A 109 -8.61 23.65 3.98
C LEU A 109 -9.93 24.43 3.88
N ALA A 110 -11.02 23.88 4.43
CA ALA A 110 -12.30 24.58 4.50
C ALA A 110 -12.19 25.94 5.23
N ASN A 111 -11.46 25.96 6.36
CA ASN A 111 -11.22 27.20 7.12
C ASN A 111 -10.36 28.21 6.36
N LYS A 112 -9.42 27.76 5.51
CA LYS A 112 -8.68 28.68 4.62
C LYS A 112 -9.62 29.40 3.65
N PHE A 113 -10.62 28.69 3.12
CA PHE A 113 -11.65 29.30 2.26
C PHE A 113 -12.54 30.27 3.04
N ASP A 114 -12.93 29.96 4.27
CA ASP A 114 -13.70 30.90 5.11
C ASP A 114 -12.96 32.23 5.31
N ALA A 115 -11.64 32.19 5.49
CA ALA A 115 -10.83 33.39 5.67
C ALA A 115 -10.59 34.18 4.37
N THR A 116 -10.71 33.55 3.20
CA THR A 116 -10.30 34.14 1.91
C THR A 116 -11.46 34.45 0.96
N ALA A 117 -12.61 33.79 1.12
CA ALA A 117 -13.79 33.96 0.27
C ALA A 117 -14.26 35.42 0.13
N PRO A 118 -14.32 36.26 1.19
CA PRO A 118 -14.72 37.66 1.03
C PRO A 118 -13.80 38.43 0.07
N LYS A 119 -12.48 38.18 0.15
CA LYS A 119 -11.49 38.82 -0.74
C LYS A 119 -11.61 38.34 -2.18
N LEU A 120 -11.92 37.05 -2.38
CA LEU A 120 -12.17 36.52 -3.72
C LEU A 120 -13.40 37.17 -4.34
N GLN A 121 -14.47 37.35 -3.57
CA GLN A 121 -15.70 38.00 -4.05
C GLN A 121 -15.46 39.46 -4.47
N GLU A 122 -14.68 40.21 -3.69
CA GLU A 122 -14.26 41.59 -4.02
C GLU A 122 -13.49 41.69 -5.34
N ILE A 123 -12.85 40.61 -5.79
CA ILE A 123 -12.12 40.55 -7.06
C ILE A 123 -13.01 40.02 -8.19
N LEU A 124 -13.69 38.88 -7.97
CA LEU A 124 -14.44 38.16 -9.02
C LEU A 124 -15.68 38.93 -9.47
N VAL A 125 -16.41 39.58 -8.55
CA VAL A 125 -17.68 40.26 -8.85
C VAL A 125 -17.47 41.49 -9.74
N PRO A 126 -16.57 42.44 -9.43
CA PRO A 126 -16.34 43.60 -10.29
C PRO A 126 -15.78 43.22 -11.66
N LEU A 127 -14.93 42.18 -11.72
CA LEU A 127 -14.41 41.63 -12.96
C LEU A 127 -15.46 40.86 -13.76
N LYS A 128 -16.65 40.58 -13.20
CA LYS A 128 -17.67 39.72 -13.79
C LYS A 128 -17.09 38.38 -14.26
N TRP A 129 -16.19 37.81 -13.46
CA TRP A 129 -15.44 36.63 -13.86
C TRP A 129 -16.35 35.40 -13.94
N THR A 130 -16.36 34.75 -15.09
CA THR A 130 -17.03 33.47 -15.27
C THR A 130 -16.06 32.51 -15.96
N SER A 131 -15.97 31.27 -15.50
CA SER A 131 -15.14 30.27 -16.15
C SER A 131 -15.79 28.90 -16.11
N SER A 132 -15.46 28.08 -17.10
CA SER A 132 -15.84 26.67 -17.18
C SER A 132 -14.61 25.84 -17.53
N ALA A 133 -14.55 24.62 -17.01
CA ALA A 133 -13.40 23.74 -17.16
C ALA A 133 -13.78 22.37 -17.70
N THR A 134 -12.93 21.86 -18.58
CA THR A 134 -12.99 20.48 -19.09
C THR A 134 -11.70 19.76 -18.70
N PRO A 135 -11.77 18.57 -18.08
CA PRO A 135 -10.59 17.83 -17.70
C PRO A 135 -9.83 17.30 -18.93
N ILE A 136 -8.51 17.40 -18.89
CA ILE A 136 -7.61 16.81 -19.89
C ILE A 136 -7.13 15.46 -19.36
N THR A 137 -6.50 15.47 -18.19
CA THR A 137 -6.01 14.27 -17.51
C THR A 137 -5.70 14.57 -16.05
N ALA A 138 -5.70 13.52 -15.23
CA ALA A 138 -5.17 13.55 -13.87
C ALA A 138 -4.17 12.41 -13.70
N LYS A 139 -3.10 12.66 -12.94
CA LYS A 139 -2.09 11.64 -12.65
C LYS A 139 -1.64 11.71 -11.20
N VAL A 140 -1.67 10.57 -10.52
CA VAL A 140 -0.95 10.42 -9.24
C VAL A 140 0.54 10.60 -9.51
N MET A 141 1.14 11.58 -8.86
CA MET A 141 2.57 11.87 -8.94
C MET A 141 3.36 11.10 -7.90
N ASN A 142 2.85 11.08 -6.67
CA ASN A 142 3.39 10.25 -5.61
C ASN A 142 2.30 9.91 -4.57
N HIS A 143 2.66 8.99 -3.69
CA HIS A 143 1.88 8.64 -2.51
C HIS A 143 2.84 8.63 -1.31
N ASP A 144 2.95 9.78 -0.65
CA ASP A 144 3.87 10.00 0.47
C ASP A 144 3.07 10.28 1.75
N ASN A 145 3.56 9.80 2.88
CA ASN A 145 2.95 10.00 4.20
C ASN A 145 1.46 9.58 4.28
N GLY A 146 1.04 8.65 3.41
CA GLY A 146 -0.35 8.19 3.32
C GLY A 146 -1.30 9.15 2.59
N LEU A 147 -0.78 10.16 1.88
CA LEU A 147 -1.55 11.08 1.04
C LEU A 147 -1.24 10.85 -0.44
N TYR A 148 -2.28 10.86 -1.28
CA TYR A 148 -2.12 10.87 -2.73
C TYR A 148 -1.90 12.30 -3.21
N LYS A 149 -0.78 12.53 -3.91
CA LYS A 149 -0.53 13.79 -4.61
C LYS A 149 -0.86 13.64 -6.07
N VAL A 150 -1.87 14.36 -6.54
CA VAL A 150 -2.40 14.23 -7.90
C VAL A 150 -2.24 15.53 -8.66
N ASN A 151 -1.61 15.48 -9.84
CA ASN A 151 -1.63 16.60 -10.77
C ASN A 151 -2.82 16.46 -11.71
N VAL A 152 -3.63 17.52 -11.82
CA VAL A 152 -4.80 17.58 -12.70
C VAL A 152 -4.60 18.70 -13.71
N PHE A 153 -4.76 18.38 -14.99
CA PHE A 153 -4.65 19.32 -16.10
C PHE A 153 -6.04 19.58 -16.66
N LEU A 154 -6.40 20.85 -16.73
CA LEU A 154 -7.70 21.30 -17.22
C LEU A 154 -7.52 22.27 -18.37
N ASN A 155 -8.45 22.21 -19.31
CA ASN A 155 -8.67 23.28 -20.25
C ASN A 155 -9.78 24.18 -19.70
N VAL A 156 -9.52 25.47 -19.56
CA VAL A 156 -10.41 26.43 -18.91
C VAL A 156 -10.75 27.54 -19.89
N THR A 157 -12.03 27.77 -20.11
CA THR A 157 -12.56 28.90 -20.86
C THR A 157 -13.15 29.91 -19.88
N SER A 158 -12.69 31.15 -19.95
CA SER A 158 -13.07 32.23 -19.02
C SER A 158 -13.48 33.50 -19.74
N THR A 159 -14.43 34.24 -19.18
CA THR A 159 -14.84 35.58 -19.61
C THR A 159 -14.76 36.55 -18.44
N SER A 160 -14.60 37.84 -18.76
CA SER A 160 -14.61 38.92 -17.77
C SER A 160 -15.15 40.21 -18.40
N ALA A 161 -15.36 41.25 -17.58
CA ALA A 161 -15.73 42.58 -18.04
C ALA A 161 -14.70 43.21 -18.99
N GLN A 162 -13.43 42.80 -18.91
CA GLN A 162 -12.34 43.31 -19.75
C GLN A 162 -12.17 42.48 -21.04
N THR A 163 -12.54 41.21 -21.00
CA THR A 163 -12.38 40.24 -22.10
C THR A 163 -13.72 39.53 -22.31
N PRO A 164 -14.76 40.22 -22.82
CA PRO A 164 -16.10 39.66 -22.98
C PRO A 164 -16.16 38.55 -24.03
N GLU A 165 -15.29 38.58 -25.04
CA GLU A 165 -15.10 37.52 -26.04
C GLU A 165 -14.55 36.21 -25.46
N GLY A 166 -13.95 36.28 -24.27
CA GLY A 166 -13.38 35.16 -23.55
C GLY A 166 -11.98 34.75 -23.99
N ALA A 167 -11.34 33.95 -23.14
CA ALA A 167 -10.02 33.39 -23.36
C ALA A 167 -9.99 31.92 -22.92
N GLN A 168 -9.12 31.14 -23.55
CA GLN A 168 -8.89 29.74 -23.21
C GLN A 168 -7.46 29.57 -22.70
N SER A 169 -7.30 28.83 -21.61
CA SER A 169 -6.01 28.56 -20.99
C SER A 169 -5.94 27.13 -20.44
N THR A 170 -4.73 26.59 -20.35
CA THR A 170 -4.49 25.31 -19.67
C THR A 170 -4.04 25.59 -18.25
N VAL A 171 -4.73 24.99 -17.29
CA VAL A 171 -4.45 25.14 -15.85
C VAL A 171 -4.01 23.80 -15.28
N THR A 172 -3.07 23.84 -14.34
CA THR A 172 -2.62 22.66 -13.59
C THR A 172 -2.87 22.85 -12.10
N TYR A 173 -3.54 21.88 -11.50
CA TYR A 173 -3.72 21.76 -10.05
C TYR A 173 -2.84 20.63 -9.52
N THR A 174 -2.32 20.81 -8.32
CA THR A 174 -1.74 19.75 -7.49
C THR A 174 -2.65 19.58 -6.29
N VAL A 175 -3.29 18.42 -6.16
CA VAL A 175 -4.29 18.12 -5.15
C VAL A 175 -3.75 17.03 -4.23
N ASP A 176 -3.73 17.29 -2.93
CA ASP A 176 -3.37 16.31 -1.91
C ASP A 176 -4.66 15.70 -1.35
N ILE A 177 -4.74 14.36 -1.36
CA ILE A 177 -5.94 13.60 -0.98
C ILE A 177 -5.59 12.62 0.15
N ASP A 178 -6.40 12.62 1.20
CA ASP A 178 -6.26 11.71 2.33
C ASP A 178 -7.25 10.53 2.25
N PRO A 179 -6.82 9.33 1.82
CA PRO A 179 -7.67 8.14 1.78
C PRO A 179 -8.13 7.70 3.18
N ASN A 180 -7.35 8.01 4.24
CA ASN A 180 -7.68 7.60 5.62
C ASN A 180 -8.80 8.44 6.25
N ASN A 181 -9.10 9.59 5.66
CA ASN A 181 -10.15 10.50 6.10
C ASN A 181 -11.31 10.58 5.10
N GLY A 182 -11.60 9.46 4.43
CA GLY A 182 -12.70 9.35 3.47
C GLY A 182 -12.43 10.08 2.16
N TRP A 183 -11.19 10.05 1.68
CA TRP A 183 -10.77 10.63 0.39
C TRP A 183 -10.99 12.14 0.30
N LYS A 184 -10.81 12.84 1.43
CA LYS A 184 -10.93 14.30 1.47
C LYS A 184 -9.73 14.97 0.85
N VAL A 185 -9.98 16.08 0.18
CA VAL A 185 -8.92 16.98 -0.30
C VAL A 185 -8.36 17.76 0.89
N THR A 186 -7.07 17.58 1.17
CA THR A 186 -6.41 18.18 2.35
C THR A 186 -5.67 19.46 2.03
N ASP A 187 -5.13 19.56 0.82
CA ASP A 187 -4.47 20.76 0.33
C ASP A 187 -4.55 20.82 -1.19
N VAL A 188 -4.47 22.03 -1.72
CA VAL A 188 -4.52 22.29 -3.15
C VAL A 188 -3.52 23.37 -3.47
N GLY A 189 -2.61 23.07 -4.38
CA GLY A 189 -1.66 24.00 -4.94
C GLY A 189 -1.80 24.10 -6.46
N GLY A 190 -1.12 25.09 -7.03
CA GLY A 190 -1.07 25.30 -8.48
C GLY A 190 -1.97 26.46 -8.95
N MET A 191 -1.32 27.42 -9.61
CA MET A 191 -1.79 28.33 -10.67
C MET A 191 -0.75 29.45 -10.79
N GLY A 192 0.46 29.24 -11.37
CA GLY A 192 1.40 30.36 -11.61
C GLY A 192 1.62 31.37 -10.45
N GLY A 193 1.44 30.95 -9.19
CA GLY A 193 1.27 31.84 -8.02
C GLY A 193 -0.12 31.79 -7.37
N ALA A 194 -0.32 30.88 -6.42
CA ALA A 194 -1.31 30.97 -5.33
C ALA A 194 -0.89 29.92 -4.28
N LEU A 195 -0.62 30.18 -3.00
CA LEU A 195 -0.69 31.32 -2.08
C LEU A 195 0.68 31.46 -1.38
N PRO A 196 1.04 32.59 -0.76
CA PRO A 196 2.23 32.63 0.09
C PRO A 196 2.13 31.56 1.18
N LYS A 197 3.16 30.73 1.28
CA LYS A 197 3.39 29.90 2.47
C LYS A 197 3.53 30.87 3.64
N GLN A 198 2.54 30.89 4.53
CA GLN A 198 2.73 31.43 5.87
C GLN A 198 3.42 30.33 6.69
#